data_AF-A0A401I809-F1
#
_entry.id   AF-A0A401I809-F1
#
_cell.length_a   1.000
_cell.length_b   1.000
_cell.length_c   1.000
_cell.angle_alpha   90.00
_cell.angle_beta   90.00
_cell.angle_gamma   90.00
#
_symmetry.space_group_name_H-M   'P 1'
#
loop_
_entity.id
_entity.type
_entity.pdbx_description
1 polymer ?
#
loop_
_entity_poly.entity_id
_entity_poly.type
_entity_poly.pdbx_seq_one_letter_code
_entity_poly.pdbx_strand_id
1 'polypeptide(L)'
;MMTINRKDARAITINNEKFRWAISPGSGHVTLIVEHEATNGQRLEVCIESDINDYWADFPLVETMNLRVVKPKEVRQIILEVINEGWRYREPGKPITYKLKHLF
;
A
#
# COMPACT_ATOMS: atom_id res chain seq x y z
N MET A 1 -7.31 -15.30 -3.25
CA MET A 1 -6.13 -14.89 -2.46
C MET A 1 -5.17 -14.20 -3.41
N MET A 2 -4.91 -12.90 -3.23
CA MET A 2 -3.83 -12.23 -3.96
C MET A 2 -2.56 -12.30 -3.12
N THR A 3 -1.62 -13.16 -3.49
CA THR A 3 -0.26 -13.09 -2.98
C THR A 3 0.43 -11.95 -3.74
N ILE A 4 1.08 -11.02 -3.05
CA ILE A 4 1.93 -10.03 -3.74
C ILE A 4 2.89 -10.82 -4.64
N ASN A 5 2.90 -10.52 -5.94
CA ASN A 5 3.95 -11.02 -6.79
C ASN A 5 5.26 -10.35 -6.34
N ARG A 6 6.15 -11.12 -5.73
CA ARG A 6 7.40 -10.60 -5.11
C ARG A 6 8.27 -9.79 -6.08
N LYS A 7 8.09 -9.98 -7.39
CA LYS A 7 8.81 -9.25 -8.44
C LYS A 7 8.39 -7.77 -8.56
N ASP A 8 7.15 -7.45 -8.21
CA ASP A 8 6.58 -6.10 -8.35
C ASP A 8 6.56 -5.33 -7.03
N ALA A 9 6.98 -5.98 -5.94
CA ALA A 9 7.04 -5.41 -4.61
C ALA A 9 8.34 -4.63 -4.38
N ARG A 10 8.22 -3.41 -3.86
CA ARG A 10 9.33 -2.56 -3.44
C ARG A 10 9.67 -2.84 -1.98
N ALA A 11 10.95 -2.80 -1.64
CA ALA A 11 11.40 -2.94 -0.26
C ALA A 11 11.43 -1.58 0.46
N ILE A 12 11.16 -1.58 1.76
CA ILE A 12 11.35 -0.42 2.64
C ILE A 12 11.79 -0.90 4.03
N THR A 13 12.70 -0.16 4.66
CA THR A 13 13.16 -0.43 6.03
C THR A 13 12.68 0.68 6.96
N ILE A 14 12.01 0.31 8.06
CA ILE A 14 11.44 1.22 9.04
C ILE A 14 11.79 0.68 10.41
N ASN A 15 12.50 1.47 11.23
CA ASN A 15 12.90 1.09 12.59
C ASN A 15 13.58 -0.29 12.67
N ASN A 16 14.47 -0.58 11.71
CA ASN A 16 15.19 -1.86 11.56
C ASN A 16 14.31 -3.07 11.17
N GLU A 17 13.01 -2.89 10.97
CA GLU A 17 12.12 -3.88 10.38
C GLU A 17 12.09 -3.72 8.86
N LYS A 18 12.05 -4.83 8.14
CA LYS A 18 11.97 -4.84 6.68
C LYS A 18 10.58 -5.18 6.22
N PHE A 19 10.04 -4.36 5.34
CA PHE A 19 8.74 -4.53 4.74
C PHE A 19 8.85 -4.58 3.22
N ARG A 20 7.87 -5.21 2.60
CA ARG A 20 7.63 -5.15 1.16
C ARG A 20 6.27 -4.54 0.92
N TRP A 21 6.18 -3.73 -0.12
CA TRP A 21 4.94 -3.07 -0.48
C TRP A 21 4.73 -3.05 -1.99
N ALA A 22 3.46 -3.10 -2.39
CA ALA A 22 3.04 -3.02 -3.78
C ALA A 22 1.78 -2.16 -3.89
N ILE A 23 1.56 -1.56 -5.06
CA ILE A 23 0.30 -0.90 -5.38
C ILE A 23 -0.47 -1.80 -6.33
N SER A 24 -1.71 -2.11 -5.97
CA SER A 24 -2.67 -2.78 -6.84
C SER A 24 -3.71 -1.75 -7.29
N PRO A 25 -3.90 -1.53 -8.60
CA PRO A 25 -4.98 -0.69 -9.08
C PRO A 25 -6.33 -1.38 -8.82
N GLY A 26 -7.35 -0.57 -8.50
CA GLY A 26 -8.75 -0.98 -8.37
C GLY A 26 -9.66 -0.05 -9.16
N SER A 27 -10.96 -0.36 -9.20
CA SER A 27 -11.94 0.53 -9.86
C SER A 27 -12.15 1.80 -9.03
N GLY A 28 -11.58 2.93 -9.47
CA GLY A 28 -11.72 4.24 -8.82
C GLY A 28 -10.86 4.45 -7.57
N HIS A 29 -9.95 3.51 -7.25
CA HIS A 29 -9.07 3.60 -6.10
C HIS A 29 -7.76 2.85 -6.37
N VAL A 30 -6.76 3.08 -5.52
CA VAL A 30 -5.55 2.26 -5.48
C VAL A 30 -5.41 1.62 -4.11
N THR A 31 -4.99 0.36 -4.08
CA THR A 31 -4.74 -0.36 -2.84
C THR A 31 -3.24 -0.52 -2.64
N LEU A 32 -2.72 0.12 -1.59
CA LEU A 32 -1.38 -0.15 -1.08
C LEU A 32 -1.42 -1.42 -0.25
N ILE A 33 -0.61 -2.41 -0.62
CA ILE A 33 -0.48 -3.66 0.13
C ILE A 33 0.90 -3.68 0.78
N VAL A 34 0.97 -3.97 2.07
CA VAL A 34 2.23 -4.04 2.85
C VAL A 34 2.30 -5.35 3.63
N GLU A 35 3.46 -6.00 3.56
CA GLU A 35 3.78 -7.22 4.29
C GLU A 35 5.16 -7.11 4.95
N HIS A 36 5.33 -7.74 6.11
CA HIS A 36 6.64 -7.90 6.72
C HIS A 36 7.49 -8.89 5.90
N GLU A 37 8.76 -8.59 5.67
CA GLU A 37 9.60 -9.38 4.76
C GLU A 37 9.98 -10.75 5.32
N ALA A 38 10.25 -10.82 6.63
CA ALA A 38 10.77 -12.04 7.25
C ALA A 38 9.69 -12.96 7.82
N THR A 39 8.48 -12.47 8.03
CA THR A 39 7.40 -13.22 8.69
C THR A 39 6.15 -13.24 7.83
N ASN A 40 5.43 -14.36 7.81
CA ASN A 40 4.08 -14.42 7.26
C ASN A 40 3.06 -13.85 8.25
N GLY A 41 3.31 -12.61 8.69
CA GLY A 41 2.47 -11.91 9.65
C GLY A 41 1.29 -11.23 8.98
N GLN A 42 0.55 -10.46 9.77
CA GLN A 42 -0.67 -9.82 9.34
C GLN A 42 -0.36 -8.79 8.25
N ARG A 43 -1.02 -8.92 7.10
CA ARG A 43 -0.92 -7.97 6.01
C ARG A 43 -1.70 -6.68 6.32
N LEU A 44 -1.18 -5.57 5.82
CA LEU A 44 -1.89 -4.29 5.76
C LEU A 44 -2.32 -4.00 4.32
N GLU A 45 -3.58 -3.62 4.14
CA GLU A 45 -4.15 -3.16 2.88
C GLU A 45 -4.73 -1.76 3.08
N VAL A 46 -4.19 -0.75 2.41
CA VAL A 46 -4.66 0.63 2.53
C VAL A 46 -5.34 1.03 1.23
N CYS A 47 -6.64 1.26 1.32
CA CYS A 47 -7.42 1.82 0.23
C CYS A 47 -7.20 3.33 0.23
N ILE A 48 -6.60 3.82 -0.84
CA ILE A 48 -6.39 5.24 -1.10
C ILE A 48 -7.43 5.62 -2.14
N GLU A 49 -8.47 6.32 -1.68
CA GLU A 49 -9.39 7.00 -2.57
C GLU A 49 -8.57 8.04 -3.33
N SER A 50 -8.61 7.95 -4.65
CA SER A 50 -7.84 8.87 -5.47
C SER A 50 -8.73 10.07 -5.76
N ASP A 51 -8.35 11.25 -5.29
CA ASP A 51 -8.81 12.54 -5.85
C ASP A 51 -8.23 12.73 -7.27
N ILE A 52 -8.42 11.72 -8.10
CA ILE A 52 -8.27 11.77 -9.54
C ILE A 52 -9.48 12.56 -10.05
N ASN A 53 -9.47 13.86 -9.73
CA ASN A 53 -10.46 14.82 -10.15
C ASN A 53 -10.11 15.27 -11.59
N ASP A 54 -11.08 15.10 -12.49
CA ASP A 54 -11.21 15.62 -13.87
C ASP A 54 -10.10 15.41 -14.92
N TYR A 55 -8.82 15.18 -14.58
CA TYR A 55 -7.73 15.08 -15.58
C TYR A 55 -7.60 13.70 -16.26
N TRP A 56 -8.44 12.74 -15.89
CA TRP A 56 -8.25 11.31 -16.22
C TRP A 56 -9.32 10.73 -17.13
N ALA A 57 -10.37 11.51 -17.45
CA ALA A 57 -11.40 11.11 -18.41
C ALA A 57 -10.85 11.02 -19.85
N ASP A 58 -9.74 11.70 -20.17
CA ASP A 58 -9.23 11.85 -21.53
C ASP A 58 -8.11 10.87 -21.94
N PHE A 59 -7.65 9.98 -21.05
CA PHE A 59 -6.52 9.09 -21.36
C PHE A 59 -6.81 7.60 -21.09
N PRO A 60 -7.53 6.91 -21.99
CA PRO A 60 -7.92 5.50 -21.82
C PRO A 60 -6.77 4.48 -21.96
N LEU A 61 -5.50 4.91 -22.06
CA LEU A 61 -4.39 4.05 -22.49
C LEU A 61 -3.14 4.10 -21.58
N VAL A 62 -3.25 4.62 -20.36
CA VAL A 62 -2.12 4.72 -19.41
C VAL A 62 -2.27 3.76 -18.24
N GLU A 63 -2.33 2.46 -18.54
CA GLU A 63 -2.28 1.38 -17.53
C GLU A 63 -0.99 1.38 -16.68
N THR A 64 0.08 2.02 -17.17
CA THR A 64 1.43 1.89 -16.59
C THR A 64 1.98 3.16 -15.91
N MET A 65 1.31 4.31 -16.01
CA MET A 65 1.89 5.60 -15.59
C MET A 65 1.51 6.03 -14.17
N ASN A 66 0.48 5.42 -13.58
CA ASN A 66 -0.16 5.89 -12.33
C ASN A 66 0.30 5.18 -11.04
N LEU A 67 1.08 4.10 -11.16
CA LEU A 67 1.67 3.40 -10.02
C LEU A 67 2.93 4.12 -9.45
N ARG A 68 3.29 5.28 -10.02
CA ARG A 68 4.37 6.16 -9.54
C ARG A 68 3.92 7.20 -8.50
N VAL A 69 2.62 7.31 -8.23
CA VAL A 69 2.07 8.37 -7.37
C VAL A 69 2.47 8.17 -5.90
N VAL A 70 2.41 6.95 -5.38
CA VAL A 70 2.74 6.67 -3.97
C VAL A 70 4.26 6.61 -3.78
N LYS A 71 4.80 7.56 -3.02
CA LYS A 71 6.24 7.70 -2.75
C LYS A 71 6.64 6.84 -1.53
N PRO A 72 7.88 6.32 -1.47
CA PRO A 72 8.37 5.58 -0.30
C PRO A 72 8.23 6.36 1.03
N LYS A 73 8.33 7.70 0.99
CA LYS A 73 8.12 8.56 2.16
C LYS A 73 6.69 8.47 2.71
N GLU A 74 5.69 8.43 1.83
CA GLU A 74 4.27 8.31 2.22
C GLU A 74 4.00 6.91 2.76
N VAL A 75 4.50 5.87 2.09
CA VAL A 75 4.42 4.48 2.58
C VAL A 75 5.01 4.36 3.98
N ARG A 76 6.15 5.02 4.25
CA ARG A 76 6.74 5.05 5.59
C ARG A 76 5.81 5.67 6.63
N GLN A 77 5.18 6.79 6.31
CA GLN A 77 4.28 7.48 7.25
C GLN A 77 3.06 6.60 7.56
N ILE A 78 2.42 6.04 6.52
CA ILE A 78 1.28 5.14 6.65
C ILE A 78 1.64 3.93 7.54
N ILE A 79 2.77 3.27 7.28
CA ILE A 79 3.19 2.12 8.08
C ILE A 79 3.40 2.51 9.54
N LEU A 80 4.04 3.64 9.82
CA LEU A 80 4.26 4.11 11.20
C LEU A 80 2.95 4.43 11.92
N GLU A 81 2.02 5.10 11.23
CA GLU A 81 0.70 5.43 11.76
C GLU A 81 -0.07 4.16 12.14
N VAL A 82 -0.18 3.20 11.21
CA VAL A 82 -0.94 1.97 11.46
C VAL A 82 -0.25 1.05 12.50
N ILE A 83 1.09 1.08 12.60
CA ILE A 83 1.81 0.45 13.71
C ILE A 83 1.42 1.09 15.05
N ASN A 84 1.37 2.42 15.13
CA ASN A 84 0.97 3.14 16.34
C ASN A 84 -0.49 2.86 16.72
N GLU A 85 -1.35 2.58 15.74
CA GLU A 85 -2.74 2.17 15.95
C GLU A 85 -2.91 0.68 16.30
N GLY A 86 -1.81 -0.10 16.34
CA GLY A 86 -1.81 -1.47 16.86
C GLY A 86 -1.78 -2.57 15.79
N TRP A 87 -1.36 -2.27 14.55
CA TRP A 87 -1.14 -3.30 13.55
C TRP A 87 -0.09 -4.33 13.98
N ARG A 88 -0.46 -5.61 13.95
CA ARG A 88 0.36 -6.73 14.39
C ARG A 88 1.09 -7.42 13.24
N TYR A 89 1.96 -6.69 12.55
CA TYR A 89 2.67 -7.14 11.34
C TYR A 89 3.55 -8.40 11.50
N ARG A 90 3.86 -8.83 12.74
CA ARG A 90 4.60 -10.08 13.02
C ARG A 90 3.71 -11.28 13.34
N GLU A 91 2.45 -11.06 13.71
CA GLU A 91 1.51 -12.11 14.07
C GLU A 91 0.68 -12.52 12.86
N PRO A 92 0.47 -13.82 12.56
CA PRO A 92 -0.42 -14.21 11.47
C PRO A 92 -1.85 -13.76 11.76
N GLY A 93 -2.55 -13.29 10.73
CA GLY A 93 -3.92 -12.81 10.88
C GLY A 93 -4.57 -12.46 9.55
N LYS A 94 -5.88 -12.16 9.59
CA LYS A 94 -6.58 -11.62 8.42
C LYS A 94 -5.99 -10.25 8.07
N PRO A 95 -5.89 -9.89 6.77
CA PRO A 95 -5.46 -8.57 6.38
C PRO A 95 -6.30 -7.50 7.08
N ILE A 96 -5.64 -6.46 7.58
CA ILE A 96 -6.34 -5.27 8.07
C ILE A 96 -6.49 -4.29 6.92
N THR A 97 -7.68 -3.69 6.82
CA THR A 97 -7.96 -2.69 5.80
C THR A 97 -8.03 -1.32 6.42
N TYR A 98 -7.24 -0.38 5.92
CA TYR A 98 -7.27 1.02 6.32
C TYR A 98 -7.81 1.87 5.17
N LYS A 99 -8.70 2.81 5.47
CA LYS A 99 -9.16 3.81 4.49
C LYS A 99 -8.47 5.12 4.79
N LEU A 100 -7.57 5.55 3.91
CA LEU A 100 -6.92 6.85 4.06
C LEU A 100 -7.92 7.94 3.64
N LYS A 101 -8.35 8.79 4.57
CA LYS A 101 -9.33 9.86 4.29
C LYS A 101 -8.69 11.18 3.81
N HIS A 102 -7.36 11.28 3.84
CA HIS A 102 -6.62 12.45 3.36
C HIS A 102 -5.17 12.06 3.02
N LEU A 103 -4.68 12.42 1.84
CA LEU A 103 -3.23 12.41 1.53
C LEU A 103 -2.63 13.74 2.01
N PHE A 104 -1.45 13.69 2.63
CA PHE A 104 -0.76 14.85 3.23
C PHE A 104 -0.42 15.96 2.24
#